data_AF-A0A936BWQ2-F1
#
_entry.id   AF-A0A936BWQ2-F1
#
_cell.length_a   1.000
_cell.length_b   1.000
_cell.length_c   1.000
_cell.angle_alpha   90.00
_cell.angle_beta   90.00
_cell.angle_gamma   90.00
#
_symmetry.space_group_name_H-M   'P 1'
#
loop_
_entity.id
_entity.type
_entity.pdbx_description
1 polymer ?
#
loop_
_entity_poly.entity_id
_entity_poly.type
_entity_poly.pdbx_seq_one_letter_code
_entity_poly.pdbx_strand_id
1 'polypeptide(L)'
;MTPASAQRANQRALVDVATELDAVANMTAGELAEKYREVFGEPTRSRNKAYLQKKLSWRIQELAEGGLSPRAVERIEELAVFAPARWRPLIGKPRPEPQSNESKRDPRLPEPGTVVCREWAGEDHQVIVREDDFEYAGRRYATLSRVAREITGTNWNGYLFFRLQKRSRTRSTPEATDA
;
A
#
# COMPACT_ATOMS: atom_id res chain seq x y z
N MET A 1 50.16 -5.43 13.43
CA MET A 1 49.04 -5.26 14.39
C MET A 1 48.67 -6.61 14.95
N THR A 2 48.71 -6.77 16.27
CA THR A 2 48.34 -8.00 16.99
C THR A 2 46.83 -8.25 16.84
N PRO A 3 46.35 -9.51 16.68
CA PRO A 3 44.92 -9.81 16.50
C PRO A 3 44.01 -9.23 17.61
N ALA A 4 44.52 -9.11 18.83
CA ALA A 4 43.79 -8.53 19.97
C ALA A 4 43.46 -7.02 19.81
N SER A 5 44.24 -6.25 19.05
CA SER A 5 44.01 -4.82 18.83
C SER A 5 42.91 -4.57 17.80
N ALA A 6 42.81 -5.41 16.76
CA ALA A 6 41.76 -5.34 15.75
C ALA A 6 40.40 -5.75 16.34
N GLN A 7 40.38 -6.75 17.22
CA GLN A 7 39.16 -7.20 17.90
C GLN A 7 38.55 -6.12 18.80
N ARG A 8 39.38 -5.38 19.55
CA ARG A 8 38.92 -4.27 20.40
C ARG A 8 38.38 -3.08 19.60
N ALA A 9 38.99 -2.77 18.46
CA ALA A 9 38.52 -1.72 17.56
C ALA A 9 37.17 -2.08 16.92
N ASN A 10 37.01 -3.34 16.48
CA ASN A 10 35.75 -3.84 15.93
C ASN A 10 34.64 -3.85 16.99
N GLN A 11 34.93 -4.33 18.21
CA GLN A 11 33.97 -4.29 19.32
C GLN A 11 33.50 -2.86 19.64
N ARG A 12 34.41 -1.87 19.59
CA ARG A 12 34.07 -0.45 19.83
C ARG A 12 33.19 0.12 18.72
N ALA A 13 33.47 -0.20 17.45
CA ALA A 13 32.64 0.21 16.32
C ALA A 13 31.23 -0.42 16.39
N LEU A 14 31.12 -1.69 16.79
CA LEU A 14 29.82 -2.35 16.98
C LEU A 14 28.98 -1.72 18.11
N VAL A 15 29.62 -1.31 19.21
CA VAL A 15 28.94 -0.60 20.31
C VAL A 15 28.46 0.79 19.85
N ASP A 16 29.24 1.47 19.00
CA ASP A 16 28.88 2.76 18.41
C ASP A 16 27.65 2.63 17.50
N VAL A 17 27.65 1.63 16.60
CA VAL A 17 26.51 1.30 15.73
C VAL A 17 25.26 0.98 16.54
N ALA A 18 25.35 0.14 17.57
CA ALA A 18 24.20 -0.22 18.40
C ALA A 18 23.58 1.01 19.08
N THR A 19 24.43 1.91 19.59
CA THR A 19 24.00 3.16 20.23
C THR A 19 23.30 4.07 19.23
N GLU A 20 23.84 4.18 18.01
CA GLU A 20 23.24 4.96 16.95
C GLU A 20 21.89 4.39 16.46
N LEU A 21 21.76 3.07 16.41
CA LEU A 21 20.52 2.39 16.06
C LEU A 21 19.42 2.62 17.11
N ASP A 22 19.78 2.57 18.39
CA ASP A 22 18.86 2.89 19.49
C ASP A 22 18.42 4.36 19.44
N ALA A 23 19.33 5.27 19.10
CA ALA A 23 18.97 6.67 18.89
C ALA A 23 17.96 6.83 17.75
N VAL A 24 18.20 6.18 16.60
CA VAL A 24 17.27 6.20 15.44
C VAL A 24 15.92 5.56 15.79
N ALA A 25 15.89 4.52 16.62
CA ALA A 25 14.65 3.89 17.06
C ALA A 25 13.75 4.85 17.87
N ASN A 26 14.36 5.75 18.64
CA ASN A 26 13.64 6.66 19.54
C ASN A 26 13.33 8.03 18.94
N MET A 27 14.01 8.45 17.87
CA MET A 27 13.75 9.72 17.19
C MET A 27 12.31 9.86 16.65
N THR A 28 11.84 11.11 16.62
CA THR A 28 10.60 11.53 15.97
C THR A 28 10.76 11.57 14.45
N ALA A 29 9.64 11.63 13.71
CA ALA A 29 9.69 11.72 12.25
C ALA A 29 10.41 12.98 11.73
N GLY A 30 10.41 14.07 12.50
CA GLY A 30 11.14 15.30 12.16
C GLY A 30 12.65 15.13 12.31
N GLU A 31 13.09 14.61 13.46
CA GLU A 31 14.50 14.32 13.74
C GLU A 31 15.07 13.28 12.77
N LEU A 32 14.28 12.25 12.44
CA LEU A 32 14.66 11.27 11.41
C LEU A 32 14.82 11.90 10.03
N ALA A 33 14.01 12.90 9.69
CA ALA A 33 14.14 13.59 8.40
C ALA A 33 15.40 14.48 8.37
N GLU A 34 15.80 15.05 9.51
CA GLU A 34 17.04 15.80 9.66
C GLU A 34 18.26 14.89 9.60
N LYS A 35 18.29 13.81 10.38
CA LYS A 35 19.36 12.80 10.31
C LYS A 35 19.46 12.16 8.92
N TYR A 36 18.33 11.99 8.22
CA TYR A 36 18.34 11.54 6.82
C TYR A 36 19.08 12.54 5.91
N ARG A 37 18.84 13.85 6.08
CA ARG A 37 19.53 14.88 5.29
C ARG A 37 21.03 14.90 5.58
N GLU A 38 21.44 14.73 6.82
CA GLU A 38 22.85 14.65 7.21
C GLU A 38 23.56 13.46 6.56
N VAL A 39 22.94 12.28 6.64
CA VAL A 39 23.55 11.02 6.20
C VAL A 39 23.51 10.84 4.67
N PHE A 40 22.46 11.33 4.01
CA PHE A 40 22.27 11.16 2.56
C PHE A 40 22.50 12.43 1.74
N GLY A 41 22.64 13.61 2.38
CA GLY A 41 22.85 14.89 1.70
C GLY A 41 21.61 15.50 1.05
N GLU A 42 20.46 14.82 1.13
CA GLU A 42 19.20 15.24 0.49
C GLU A 42 18.01 15.20 1.46
N PRO A 43 17.02 16.10 1.32
CA PRO A 43 15.82 16.06 2.15
C PRO A 43 14.88 14.91 1.73
N THR A 44 14.32 14.20 2.71
CA THR A 44 13.26 13.22 2.45
C THR A 44 11.91 13.90 2.23
N ARG A 45 11.11 13.36 1.29
CA ARG A 45 9.69 13.73 1.12
C ARG A 45 8.75 12.89 1.99
N SER A 46 9.26 11.82 2.59
CA SER A 46 8.46 10.88 3.38
C SER A 46 8.39 11.33 4.84
N ARG A 47 7.20 11.28 5.42
CA ARG A 47 6.97 11.45 6.86
C ARG A 47 6.79 10.11 7.59
N ASN A 48 6.99 8.99 6.89
CA ASN A 48 6.78 7.66 7.46
C ASN A 48 7.96 7.30 8.38
N LYS A 49 7.72 7.33 9.69
CA LYS A 49 8.72 7.01 10.73
C LYS A 49 9.37 5.64 10.51
N ALA A 50 8.60 4.59 10.30
CA ALA A 50 9.13 3.23 10.13
C ALA A 50 10.02 3.09 8.90
N TYR A 51 9.66 3.77 7.80
CA TYR A 51 10.50 3.81 6.59
C TYR A 51 11.84 4.51 6.86
N LEU A 52 11.81 5.68 7.50
CA LEU A 52 13.01 6.45 7.79
C LEU A 52 13.93 5.72 8.76
N GLN A 53 13.37 5.09 9.79
CA GLN A 53 14.14 4.26 10.72
C GLN A 53 14.86 3.15 10.00
N LYS A 54 14.13 2.32 9.24
CA LYS A 54 14.75 1.21 8.49
C LYS A 54 15.86 1.69 7.55
N LYS A 55 15.63 2.80 6.85
CA LYS A 55 16.59 3.35 5.88
C LYS A 55 17.83 3.93 6.55
N LEU A 56 17.68 4.65 7.66
CA LEU A 56 18.79 5.19 8.44
C LEU A 56 19.57 4.09 9.13
N SER A 57 18.89 3.11 9.74
CA SER A 57 19.53 1.96 10.38
C SER A 57 20.42 1.19 9.41
N TRP A 58 19.91 0.91 8.20
CA TRP A 58 20.69 0.23 7.19
C TRP A 58 21.91 1.04 6.75
N ARG A 59 21.77 2.35 6.61
CA ARG A 59 22.88 3.23 6.20
C ARG A 59 23.96 3.36 7.28
N ILE A 60 23.58 3.42 8.55
CA ILE A 60 24.51 3.41 9.69
C ILE A 60 25.29 2.09 9.70
N GLN A 61 24.61 0.96 9.50
CA GLN A 61 25.26 -0.35 9.38
C GLN A 61 26.22 -0.41 8.19
N GLU A 62 25.81 0.09 7.02
CA GLU A 62 26.65 0.14 5.81
C GLU A 62 27.91 0.98 6.00
N LEU A 63 27.83 2.10 6.70
CA LEU A 63 28.99 2.96 7.00
C LEU A 63 30.00 2.27 7.93
N ALA A 64 29.55 1.41 8.83
CA ALA A 64 30.40 0.73 9.80
C ALA A 64 30.96 -0.60 9.31
N GLU A 65 30.13 -1.42 8.66
CA GLU A 65 30.49 -2.78 8.22
C GLU A 65 30.97 -2.84 6.77
N GLY A 66 30.75 -1.75 6.01
CA GLY A 66 30.88 -1.74 4.57
C GLY A 66 29.59 -2.23 3.89
N GLY A 67 29.36 -1.76 2.66
CA GLY A 67 28.23 -2.21 1.86
C GLY A 67 28.39 -3.64 1.34
N LEU A 68 27.62 -3.95 0.31
CA LEU A 68 27.71 -5.26 -0.35
C LEU A 68 29.13 -5.50 -0.85
N SER A 69 29.71 -6.65 -0.49
CA SER A 69 31.05 -7.03 -0.97
C SER A 69 31.07 -7.08 -2.51
N PRO A 70 32.21 -6.85 -3.16
CA PRO A 70 32.31 -6.92 -4.62
C PRO A 70 31.79 -8.25 -5.19
N ARG A 71 32.07 -9.36 -4.50
CA ARG A 71 31.55 -10.70 -4.84
C ARG A 71 30.02 -10.79 -4.73
N ALA A 72 29.42 -10.13 -3.73
CA ALA A 72 27.98 -10.09 -3.58
C ALA A 72 27.32 -9.28 -4.70
N VAL A 73 27.93 -8.16 -5.10
CA VAL A 73 27.46 -7.34 -6.23
C VAL A 73 27.55 -8.14 -7.54
N GLU A 74 28.70 -8.74 -7.83
CA GLU A 74 28.89 -9.59 -9.02
C GLU A 74 27.88 -10.74 -9.06
N ARG A 75 27.66 -11.41 -7.91
CA ARG A 75 26.65 -12.46 -7.81
C ARG A 75 25.22 -11.96 -8.02
N ILE A 76 24.90 -10.75 -7.56
CA ILE A 76 23.60 -10.12 -7.81
C ILE A 76 23.43 -9.82 -9.31
N GLU A 77 24.46 -9.33 -9.99
CA GLU A 77 24.43 -9.05 -11.43
C GLU A 77 24.26 -10.33 -12.26
N GLU A 78 24.99 -11.39 -11.92
CA GLU A 78 24.82 -12.72 -12.53
C GLU A 78 23.37 -13.22 -12.39
N LEU A 79 22.79 -13.08 -11.19
CA LEU A 79 21.43 -13.54 -10.91
C LEU A 79 20.37 -12.61 -11.51
N ALA A 80 20.66 -11.33 -11.68
CA ALA A 80 19.73 -10.35 -12.26
C ALA A 80 19.33 -10.70 -13.69
N VAL A 81 20.22 -11.33 -14.46
CA VAL A 81 19.93 -11.84 -15.83
C VAL A 81 18.77 -12.84 -15.82
N PHE A 82 18.66 -13.63 -14.75
CA PHE A 82 17.62 -14.65 -14.58
C PHE A 82 16.47 -14.19 -13.68
N ALA A 83 16.56 -12.96 -13.14
CA ALA A 83 15.54 -12.43 -12.26
C ALA A 83 14.28 -12.11 -13.08
N PRO A 84 13.08 -12.49 -12.60
CA PRO A 84 11.85 -12.11 -13.27
C PRO A 84 11.73 -10.58 -13.29
N ALA A 85 11.25 -10.02 -14.41
CA ALA A 85 11.01 -8.58 -14.58
C ALA A 85 10.11 -7.95 -13.49
N ARG A 86 9.41 -8.78 -12.71
CA ARG A 86 8.71 -8.39 -11.49
C ARG A 86 9.03 -9.40 -10.38
N TRP A 87 9.73 -8.95 -9.34
CA TRP A 87 9.79 -9.70 -8.09
C TRP A 87 8.42 -9.64 -7.41
N ARG A 88 7.60 -10.66 -7.63
CA ARG A 88 6.41 -10.90 -6.83
C ARG A 88 6.77 -12.01 -5.84
N PRO A 89 6.80 -11.75 -4.53
CA PRO A 89 6.94 -12.82 -3.57
C PRO A 89 5.80 -13.83 -3.82
N LEU A 90 6.13 -15.09 -4.07
CA LEU A 90 5.15 -16.19 -4.07
C LEU A 90 4.54 -16.39 -2.67
N ILE A 91 5.04 -15.67 -1.66
CA ILE A 91 4.46 -15.52 -0.32
C ILE A 91 3.31 -14.50 -0.40
N GLY A 92 2.27 -14.88 -1.12
CA GLY A 92 1.07 -14.10 -1.33
C GLY A 92 0.17 -14.98 -2.16
N LYS A 93 -1.06 -15.21 -1.67
CA LYS A 93 -2.03 -16.16 -2.25
C LYS A 93 -1.89 -16.18 -3.77
N PRO A 94 -1.75 -17.37 -4.41
CA PRO A 94 -1.65 -17.46 -5.86
C PRO A 94 -2.76 -16.57 -6.44
N ARG A 95 -2.41 -15.77 -7.45
CA ARG A 95 -3.41 -15.01 -8.21
C ARG A 95 -4.49 -16.06 -8.52
N PRO A 96 -5.72 -15.92 -8.01
CA PRO A 96 -6.74 -16.88 -8.36
C PRO A 96 -6.71 -16.95 -9.87
N GLU A 97 -6.56 -18.16 -10.41
CA GLU A 97 -6.72 -18.36 -11.84
C GLU A 97 -7.99 -17.60 -12.25
N PRO A 98 -8.03 -16.98 -13.44
CA PRO A 98 -9.27 -16.40 -13.92
C PRO A 98 -10.28 -17.54 -13.96
N GLN A 99 -11.00 -17.72 -12.84
CA GLN A 99 -12.16 -18.57 -12.76
C GLN A 99 -13.00 -18.04 -13.91
N SER A 100 -13.32 -18.91 -14.85
CA SER A 100 -14.38 -18.64 -15.80
C SER A 100 -15.49 -18.01 -14.96
N ASN A 101 -15.78 -16.74 -15.24
CA ASN A 101 -16.91 -16.05 -14.66
C ASN A 101 -18.15 -16.71 -15.26
N GLU A 102 -18.44 -17.95 -14.89
CA GLU A 102 -19.81 -18.43 -14.87
C GLU A 102 -20.48 -17.49 -13.89
N SER A 103 -21.21 -16.54 -14.47
CA SER A 103 -21.75 -15.35 -13.85
C SER A 103 -22.75 -15.72 -12.76
N LYS A 104 -22.24 -16.15 -11.60
CA LYS A 104 -22.99 -16.06 -10.35
C LYS A 104 -23.19 -14.58 -10.08
N ARG A 105 -24.33 -14.08 -10.55
CA ARG A 105 -24.85 -12.74 -10.31
C ARG A 105 -24.59 -12.32 -8.87
N ASP A 106 -23.96 -11.16 -8.67
CA ASP A 106 -23.66 -10.67 -7.32
C ASP A 106 -25.00 -10.51 -6.56
N PRO A 107 -25.20 -11.18 -5.41
CA PRO A 107 -26.46 -11.14 -4.65
C PRO A 107 -26.90 -9.73 -4.24
N ARG A 108 -26.01 -8.73 -4.31
CA ARG A 108 -26.30 -7.33 -3.98
C ARG A 108 -27.00 -6.58 -5.11
N LEU A 109 -27.05 -7.13 -6.32
CA LEU A 109 -27.65 -6.47 -7.47
C LEU A 109 -29.18 -6.65 -7.47
N PRO A 110 -29.97 -5.56 -7.59
CA PRO A 110 -31.42 -5.64 -7.80
C PRO A 110 -31.75 -6.35 -9.12
N GLU A 111 -32.89 -7.01 -9.24
CA GLU A 111 -33.28 -7.81 -10.43
C GLU A 111 -32.98 -7.11 -11.78
N PRO A 112 -32.56 -7.86 -12.82
CA PRO A 112 -32.39 -7.31 -14.16
C PRO A 112 -33.65 -6.56 -14.61
N GLY A 113 -33.46 -5.39 -15.22
CA GLY A 113 -34.51 -4.42 -15.53
C GLY A 113 -34.70 -3.33 -14.47
N THR A 114 -34.11 -3.47 -13.27
CA THR A 114 -34.20 -2.43 -12.24
C THR A 114 -33.37 -1.20 -12.61
N VAL A 115 -33.96 -0.02 -12.46
CA VAL A 115 -33.27 1.27 -12.60
C VAL A 115 -32.71 1.71 -11.25
N VAL A 116 -31.41 1.86 -11.17
CA VAL A 116 -30.69 2.37 -10.00
C VAL A 116 -30.39 3.84 -10.23
N CYS A 117 -31.00 4.71 -9.40
CA CYS A 117 -30.82 6.15 -9.50
C CYS A 117 -29.77 6.66 -8.50
N ARG A 118 -28.92 7.59 -8.94
CA ARG A 118 -27.98 8.29 -8.08
C ARG A 118 -27.84 9.76 -8.45
N GLU A 119 -28.12 10.63 -7.49
CA GLU A 119 -27.78 12.05 -7.58
C GLU A 119 -26.26 12.26 -7.38
N TRP A 120 -25.63 12.93 -8.33
CA TRP A 120 -24.23 13.36 -8.25
C TRP A 120 -24.04 14.66 -9.04
N ALA A 121 -23.30 15.61 -8.45
CA ALA A 121 -23.06 16.94 -9.05
C ALA A 121 -24.34 17.70 -9.46
N GLY A 122 -25.48 17.44 -8.80
CA GLY A 122 -26.77 18.06 -9.12
C GLY A 122 -27.51 17.42 -10.30
N GLU A 123 -26.97 16.33 -10.87
CA GLU A 123 -27.62 15.53 -11.91
C GLU A 123 -28.04 14.17 -11.38
N ASP A 124 -29.21 13.70 -11.82
CA ASP A 124 -29.72 12.37 -11.51
C ASP A 124 -29.26 11.36 -12.55
N HIS A 125 -28.37 10.47 -12.15
CA HIS A 125 -27.83 9.42 -13.01
C HIS A 125 -28.64 8.13 -12.84
N GLN A 126 -29.29 7.69 -13.92
CA GLN A 126 -30.09 6.47 -13.96
C GLN A 126 -29.34 5.33 -14.65
N VAL A 127 -29.17 4.21 -13.96
CA VAL A 127 -28.45 3.03 -14.47
C VAL A 127 -29.39 1.84 -14.51
N ILE A 128 -29.57 1.25 -15.68
CA ILE A 128 -30.39 0.04 -15.85
C ILE A 128 -29.50 -1.17 -15.59
N VAL A 129 -29.87 -2.01 -14.64
CA VAL A 129 -29.22 -3.29 -14.37
C VAL A 129 -29.70 -4.31 -15.40
N ARG A 130 -28.81 -4.99 -16.12
CA ARG A 130 -29.15 -6.09 -17.03
C ARG A 130 -28.58 -7.40 -16.46
N GLU A 131 -28.73 -8.50 -17.17
CA GLU A 131 -28.31 -9.83 -16.68
C GLU A 131 -26.80 -9.91 -16.43
N ASP A 132 -26.01 -9.46 -17.40
CA ASP A 132 -24.53 -9.52 -17.35
C ASP A 132 -23.85 -8.14 -17.37
N ASP A 133 -24.60 -7.07 -17.65
CA ASP A 133 -24.06 -5.72 -17.83
C ASP A 133 -24.98 -4.61 -17.26
N PHE A 134 -24.51 -3.37 -17.39
CA PHE A 134 -25.20 -2.17 -16.93
C PHE A 134 -25.34 -1.17 -18.08
N GLU A 135 -26.49 -0.55 -18.22
CA GLU A 135 -26.71 0.50 -19.21
C GLU A 135 -26.85 1.87 -18.54
N TYR A 136 -26.08 2.84 -19.02
CA TYR A 136 -26.10 4.21 -18.54
C TYR A 136 -25.97 5.18 -19.72
N ALA A 137 -26.89 6.14 -19.83
CA ALA A 137 -26.94 7.11 -20.92
C ALA A 137 -26.86 6.46 -22.33
N GLY A 138 -27.52 5.31 -22.52
CA GLY A 138 -27.53 4.54 -23.77
C GLY A 138 -26.25 3.78 -24.09
N ARG A 139 -25.28 3.74 -23.16
CA ARG A 139 -24.02 2.99 -23.30
C ARG A 139 -23.99 1.81 -22.34
N ARG A 140 -23.44 0.67 -22.81
CA ARG A 140 -23.27 -0.54 -22.01
C ARG A 140 -21.92 -0.58 -21.31
N TYR A 141 -21.93 -0.99 -20.04
CA TYR A 141 -20.78 -1.09 -19.16
C TYR A 141 -20.76 -2.45 -18.47
N ALA A 142 -19.61 -3.11 -18.48
CA ALA A 142 -19.44 -4.42 -17.82
C ALA A 142 -19.54 -4.36 -16.29
N THR A 143 -19.36 -3.20 -15.65
CA THR A 143 -19.40 -3.07 -14.18
C THR A 143 -19.90 -1.70 -13.71
N LEU A 144 -20.56 -1.64 -12.56
CA LEU A 144 -20.99 -0.40 -11.90
C LEU A 144 -19.84 0.55 -11.58
N SER A 145 -18.65 0.03 -11.24
CA SER A 145 -17.48 0.88 -10.98
C SER A 145 -17.04 1.64 -12.23
N ARG A 146 -17.25 1.07 -13.43
CA ARG A 146 -16.99 1.76 -14.70
C ARG A 146 -18.00 2.88 -14.94
N VAL A 147 -19.27 2.66 -14.62
CA VAL A 147 -20.30 3.71 -14.66
C VAL A 147 -19.99 4.82 -13.65
N ALA A 148 -19.64 4.46 -12.40
CA ALA A 148 -19.26 5.43 -11.37
C ALA A 148 -18.04 6.26 -11.78
N ARG A 149 -17.07 5.66 -12.47
CA ARG A 149 -15.92 6.39 -13.03
C ARG A 149 -16.32 7.33 -14.17
N GLU A 150 -17.25 6.93 -15.03
CA GLU A 150 -17.79 7.80 -16.08
C GLU A 150 -18.46 9.04 -15.46
N ILE A 151 -19.21 8.85 -14.37
CA ILE A 151 -19.92 9.93 -13.66
C ILE A 151 -18.96 10.83 -12.84
N THR A 152 -18.03 10.23 -12.10
CA THR A 152 -17.19 10.95 -11.12
C THR A 152 -15.81 11.35 -11.65
N GLY A 153 -15.40 10.86 -12.83
CA GLY A 153 -14.05 11.02 -13.39
C GLY A 153 -12.93 10.29 -12.63
N THR A 154 -13.24 9.68 -11.47
CA THR A 154 -12.27 9.03 -10.57
C THR A 154 -12.67 7.59 -10.30
N ASN A 155 -11.74 6.77 -9.82
CA ASN A 155 -12.05 5.37 -9.50
C ASN A 155 -12.88 5.30 -8.21
N TRP A 156 -14.16 4.95 -8.33
CA TRP A 156 -15.08 4.70 -7.21
C TRP A 156 -15.53 3.24 -7.15
N ASN A 157 -15.84 2.76 -5.94
CA ASN A 157 -16.55 1.49 -5.78
C ASN A 157 -18.02 1.68 -6.21
N GLY A 158 -18.41 1.08 -7.35
CA GLY A 158 -19.74 1.22 -7.93
C GLY A 158 -20.88 0.87 -6.97
N TYR A 159 -20.75 -0.24 -6.21
CA TYR A 159 -21.81 -0.66 -5.28
C TYR A 159 -22.04 0.36 -4.16
N LEU A 160 -20.98 1.01 -3.68
CA LEU A 160 -21.09 2.07 -2.67
C LEU A 160 -21.63 3.37 -3.25
N PHE A 161 -21.19 3.72 -4.46
CA PHE A 161 -21.65 4.91 -5.17
C PHE A 161 -23.17 4.88 -5.38
N PHE A 162 -23.67 3.74 -5.87
CA PHE A 162 -25.10 3.49 -6.11
C PHE A 162 -25.87 3.02 -4.87
N ARG A 163 -25.27 3.07 -3.68
CA ARG A 163 -25.90 2.69 -2.39
C ARG A 163 -26.51 1.28 -2.35
N LEU A 164 -26.01 0.36 -3.18
CA LEU A 164 -26.42 -1.05 -3.21
C LEU A 164 -25.87 -1.86 -2.03
N GLN A 165 -24.99 -1.26 -1.22
CA GLN A 165 -24.49 -1.81 0.02
C GLN A 165 -24.85 -0.90 1.21
N LYS A 166 -25.58 -1.45 2.20
CA LYS A 166 -25.76 -0.78 3.50
C LYS A 166 -24.44 -0.83 4.25
N ARG A 167 -23.91 0.35 4.63
CA ARG A 167 -22.86 0.44 5.66
C ARG A 167 -23.49 -0.11 6.95
N SER A 168 -22.94 -1.16 7.55
CA SER A 168 -23.34 -1.55 8.90
C SER A 168 -23.03 -0.37 9.83
N ARG A 169 -24.07 0.39 10.18
CA ARG A 169 -23.98 1.35 11.28
C ARG A 169 -23.92 0.52 12.55
N THR A 170 -22.72 0.37 13.12
CA THR A 170 -22.61 0.14 14.56
C THR A 170 -23.19 1.39 15.22
N ARG A 171 -24.48 1.34 15.60
CA ARG A 171 -25.11 2.35 16.43
C ARG A 171 -24.56 2.14 17.84
N SER A 172 -23.65 3.00 18.28
CA SER A 172 -23.49 3.29 19.71
C SER A 172 -24.73 4.04 20.17
N THR A 173 -25.32 3.50 21.24
CA THR A 173 -26.58 3.81 21.90
C THR A 173 -26.74 5.30 22.27
N PRO A 174 -27.93 5.91 22.12
CA PRO A 174 -28.25 7.12 22.86
C PRO A 174 -28.62 6.72 24.29
N GLU A 175 -27.79 7.11 25.25
CA GLU A 175 -28.09 7.02 26.67
C GLU A 175 -29.17 8.06 27.00
N ALA A 176 -30.32 7.57 27.46
CA ALA A 176 -31.35 8.39 28.05
C ALA A 176 -30.87 8.85 29.43
N THR A 177 -31.02 10.13 29.73
CA THR A 177 -31.07 10.61 31.12
C THR A 177 -32.23 11.58 31.21
N ASP A 178 -33.31 11.08 31.79
CA ASP A 178 -34.43 11.84 32.35
C ASP A 178 -34.34 11.59 33.86
N ALA A 179 -33.97 12.64 34.61
CA ALA A 179 -34.16 12.86 36.06
C ALA A 179 -33.48 14.17 36.47
#